data_AF-A0A2E1XSI4-F1
#
_entry.id   AF-A0A2E1XSI4-F1
#
_cell.length_a   1.000
_cell.length_b   1.000
_cell.length_c   1.000
_cell.angle_alpha   90.00
_cell.angle_beta   90.00
_cell.angle_gamma   90.00
#
_symmetry.space_group_name_H-M   'P 1'
#
loop_
_entity.id
_entity.type
_entity.pdbx_description
1 polymer ?
#
loop_
_entity_poly.entity_id
_entity_poly.type
_entity_poly.pdbx_seq_one_letter_code
_entity_poly.pdbx_strand_id
1 'polypeptide(L)'
;MAYIGQTLTEGTRRAHTYTATAGQTSFNAVYSLGNVDVYQNGILLQPADYTATTGTTVVLGAAAALNDEITIISHNIFSVADAPTLSGGGTFAASIRATLFDSEQHKTKLALFQTNDQTLSNNVTIASTENASCNGPLAVTSGVTLTVSGNLTII
;
A
#
# COMPACT_ATOMS: atom_id res chain seq x y z
N MET A 1 6.64 27.65 -3.03
CA MET A 1 7.30 26.83 -4.07
C MET A 1 7.26 25.40 -3.56
N ALA A 2 6.39 24.55 -4.12
CA ALA A 2 6.30 23.17 -3.67
C ALA A 2 7.50 22.40 -4.24
N TYR A 3 8.38 21.97 -3.35
CA TYR A 3 9.53 21.14 -3.67
C TYR A 3 9.05 19.80 -4.25
N ILE A 4 9.49 19.45 -5.47
CA ILE A 4 9.08 18.22 -6.19
C ILE A 4 10.05 17.04 -5.97
N GLY A 5 10.86 17.06 -4.91
CA GLY A 5 11.85 16.03 -4.62
C GLY A 5 11.29 14.87 -3.80
N GLN A 6 11.10 13.74 -4.48
CA GLN A 6 10.90 12.35 -4.02
C GLN A 6 9.78 12.07 -2.99
N THR A 7 8.62 11.68 -3.52
CA THR A 7 7.61 10.80 -2.90
C THR A 7 7.88 9.38 -3.46
N LEU A 8 7.81 8.23 -2.78
CA LEU A 8 7.36 7.80 -1.45
C LEU A 8 8.56 7.32 -0.62
N THR A 9 8.43 7.35 0.70
CA THR A 9 9.48 7.11 1.73
C THR A 9 10.24 5.78 1.64
N GLU A 10 9.89 4.84 0.78
CA GLU A 10 10.59 3.56 0.72
C GLU A 10 10.65 3.04 -0.73
N GLY A 11 11.73 2.33 -1.08
CA GLY A 11 11.98 1.77 -2.42
C GLY A 11 13.12 2.43 -3.23
N THR A 12 13.97 3.24 -2.59
CA THR A 12 15.04 3.96 -3.29
C THR A 12 16.36 3.19 -3.27
N ARG A 13 17.06 3.15 -4.41
CA ARG A 13 18.47 2.77 -4.51
C ARG A 13 19.35 4.00 -4.32
N ARG A 14 20.31 3.95 -3.39
CA ARG A 14 21.27 5.04 -3.12
C ARG A 14 22.70 4.54 -3.23
N ALA A 15 23.58 5.36 -3.79
CA ALA A 15 25.02 5.10 -3.84
C ALA A 15 25.75 6.06 -2.92
N HIS A 16 26.64 5.54 -2.07
CA HIS A 16 27.56 6.32 -1.25
C HIS A 16 28.98 5.95 -1.63
N THR A 17 29.80 6.93 -1.98
CA THR A 17 31.20 6.72 -2.35
C THR A 17 32.11 7.40 -1.35
N TYR A 18 33.12 6.68 -0.89
CA TYR A 18 34.11 7.12 0.08
C TYR A 18 35.51 6.93 -0.47
N THR A 19 36.40 7.87 -0.21
CA THR A 19 37.84 7.65 -0.32
C THR A 19 38.37 7.26 1.05
N ALA A 20 38.86 6.03 1.18
CA ALA A 20 39.30 5.47 2.44
C ALA A 20 40.59 6.12 2.95
N THR A 21 40.64 6.31 4.27
CA THR A 21 41.90 6.57 4.99
C THR A 21 42.62 5.24 5.26
N ALA A 22 43.95 5.30 5.45
CA ALA A 22 44.75 4.10 5.67
C ALA A 22 44.24 3.29 6.87
N GLY A 23 43.89 2.02 6.65
CA GLY A 23 43.44 1.14 7.72
C GLY A 23 41.97 1.33 8.12
N GLN A 24 41.20 2.13 7.38
CA GLN A 24 39.78 2.34 7.67
C GLN A 24 38.96 1.09 7.35
N THR A 25 38.10 0.69 8.27
CA THR A 25 37.20 -0.44 8.11
C THR A 25 35.73 -0.05 8.12
N SER A 26 35.37 1.09 8.71
CA SER A 26 33.99 1.49 8.94
C SER A 26 33.56 2.63 8.02
N PHE A 27 32.40 2.43 7.39
CA PHE A 27 31.80 3.37 6.44
C PHE A 27 30.29 3.49 6.73
N ASN A 28 29.79 4.72 6.82
CA ASN A 28 28.37 4.96 7.06
C ASN A 28 27.56 4.73 5.77
N ALA A 29 26.38 4.15 5.86
CA ALA A 29 25.43 4.06 4.75
C ALA A 29 24.05 3.66 5.30
N VAL A 30 22.97 4.29 4.83
CA VAL A 30 21.60 3.90 5.26
C VAL A 30 21.03 2.89 4.27
N TYR A 31 20.68 1.69 4.75
CA TYR A 31 20.18 0.57 3.94
C TYR A 31 19.20 -0.31 4.73
N SER A 32 18.34 -1.07 4.04
CA SER A 32 17.57 -2.14 4.68
C SER A 32 18.44 -3.36 4.92
N LEU A 33 18.34 -3.98 6.09
CA LEU A 33 19.15 -5.14 6.47
C LEU A 33 19.12 -6.23 5.38
N GLY A 34 20.30 -6.75 5.02
CA GLY A 34 20.47 -7.74 3.96
C GLY A 34 20.40 -7.20 2.53
N ASN A 35 20.20 -5.89 2.34
CA ASN A 35 20.02 -5.28 1.01
C ASN A 35 21.08 -4.20 0.75
N VAL A 36 22.34 -4.62 0.67
CA VAL A 36 23.49 -3.75 0.43
C VAL A 36 24.57 -4.46 -0.37
N ASP A 37 25.09 -3.79 -1.40
CA ASP A 37 26.27 -4.21 -2.14
C ASP A 37 27.44 -3.29 -1.84
N VAL A 38 28.62 -3.86 -1.62
CA VAL A 38 29.83 -3.10 -1.27
C VAL A 38 30.90 -3.35 -2.32
N TYR A 39 31.43 -2.28 -2.88
CA TYR A 39 32.48 -2.31 -3.88
C TYR A 39 33.74 -1.66 -3.32
N GLN A 40 34.89 -2.26 -3.56
CA GLN A 40 36.20 -1.67 -3.31
C GLN A 40 36.92 -1.52 -4.65
N ASN A 41 37.27 -0.29 -5.02
CA ASN A 41 37.88 0.06 -6.31
C ASN A 41 37.12 -0.53 -7.52
N GLY A 42 35.79 -0.57 -7.43
CA GLY A 42 34.91 -1.12 -8.46
C GLY A 42 34.70 -2.64 -8.42
N ILE A 43 35.36 -3.37 -7.51
CA ILE A 43 35.19 -4.82 -7.34
C ILE A 43 34.13 -5.08 -6.27
N LEU A 44 33.10 -5.86 -6.61
CA LEU A 44 32.09 -6.32 -5.65
C LEU A 44 32.73 -7.25 -4.63
N LEU A 45 32.63 -6.90 -3.35
CA LEU A 45 33.07 -7.74 -2.24
C LEU A 45 32.07 -8.87 -1.97
N GLN A 46 32.55 -10.00 -1.47
CA GLN A 46 31.65 -11.08 -1.06
C GLN A 46 30.96 -10.67 0.26
N PRO A 47 29.74 -11.17 0.54
CA PRO A 47 29.07 -10.90 1.82
C PRO A 47 29.85 -11.36 3.06
N ALA A 48 30.82 -12.27 2.90
CA ALA A 48 31.71 -12.71 3.98
C ALA A 48 32.83 -11.68 4.29
N ASP A 49 33.14 -10.78 3.34
CA ASP A 49 34.23 -9.81 3.45
C ASP A 49 33.81 -8.51 4.16
N TYR A 50 32.53 -8.37 4.54
CA TYR A 50 32.03 -7.22 5.29
C TYR A 50 30.86 -7.59 6.20
N THR A 51 30.66 -6.80 7.25
CA THR A 51 29.54 -6.89 8.18
C THR A 51 28.62 -5.67 8.01
N ALA A 52 27.34 -5.92 7.74
CA ALA A 52 26.33 -4.88 7.51
C ALA A 52 25.03 -5.16 8.28
N THR A 53 25.10 -5.27 9.61
CA THR A 53 23.96 -5.68 10.46
C THR A 53 23.19 -4.53 11.13
N THR A 54 23.65 -3.29 10.97
CA THR A 54 23.09 -2.13 11.70
C THR A 54 22.06 -1.34 10.91
N GLY A 55 22.07 -1.43 9.58
CA GLY A 55 21.25 -0.62 8.68
C GLY A 55 21.79 0.80 8.45
N THR A 56 22.87 1.19 9.15
CA THR A 56 23.48 2.53 9.06
C THR A 56 25.00 2.52 8.82
N THR A 57 25.65 1.36 8.97
CA THR A 57 27.10 1.22 8.90
C THR A 57 27.50 -0.13 8.30
N VAL A 58 28.48 -0.08 7.40
CA VAL A 58 29.19 -1.24 6.85
C VAL A 58 30.60 -1.28 7.41
N VAL A 59 31.04 -2.46 7.87
CA VAL A 59 32.39 -2.69 8.38
C VAL A 59 33.09 -3.75 7.53
N LEU A 60 34.19 -3.40 6.86
CA LEU A 60 35.01 -4.33 6.09
C LEU A 60 35.77 -5.30 7.02
N GLY A 61 35.88 -6.56 6.61
CA GLY A 61 36.66 -7.58 7.31
C GLY A 61 38.18 -7.38 7.14
N ALA A 62 38.59 -6.83 6.00
CA ALA A 62 39.94 -6.36 5.74
C ALA A 62 39.96 -4.83 5.70
N ALA A 63 40.98 -4.22 6.29
CA ALA A 63 41.11 -2.77 6.31
C ALA A 63 41.43 -2.23 4.91
N ALA A 64 40.72 -1.17 4.50
CA ALA A 64 40.97 -0.52 3.22
C ALA A 64 42.32 0.22 3.24
N ALA A 65 43.00 0.24 2.09
CA ALA A 65 44.22 1.00 1.93
C ALA A 65 43.92 2.50 1.78
N LEU A 66 44.96 3.31 1.96
CA LEU A 66 44.86 4.75 1.71
C LEU A 66 44.45 4.99 0.25
N ASN A 67 43.43 5.83 0.06
CA ASN A 67 42.86 6.19 -1.24
C ASN A 67 42.08 5.10 -1.97
N ASP A 68 41.80 3.96 -1.33
CA ASP A 68 40.83 3.02 -1.88
C ASP A 68 39.45 3.69 -1.99
N GLU A 69 38.77 3.47 -3.10
CA GLU A 69 37.39 3.91 -3.28
C GLU A 69 36.44 2.82 -2.76
N ILE A 70 35.64 3.16 -1.76
CA ILE A 70 34.56 2.30 -1.27
C ILE A 70 33.23 2.85 -1.77
N THR A 71 32.54 2.08 -2.62
CA THR A 71 31.20 2.42 -3.09
C THR A 71 30.18 1.45 -2.47
N ILE A 72 29.22 1.99 -1.73
CA ILE A 72 28.14 1.24 -1.09
C ILE A 72 26.84 1.54 -1.83
N ILE A 73 26.22 0.49 -2.38
CA ILE A 73 24.90 0.56 -3.00
C ILE A 73 23.89 0.06 -1.98
N SER A 74 23.11 0.98 -1.45
CA SER A 74 22.05 0.73 -0.47
C SER A 74 20.71 0.58 -1.16
N HIS A 75 19.96 -0.46 -0.81
CA HIS A 75 18.59 -0.64 -1.22
C HIS A 75 17.69 -0.56 0.01
N ASN A 76 16.71 0.33 -0.02
CA ASN A 76 15.69 0.42 1.00
C ASN A 76 14.44 -0.33 0.52
N ILE A 77 14.03 -1.35 1.28
CA ILE A 77 12.76 -2.04 1.03
C ILE A 77 11.62 -1.08 1.38
N PHE A 78 10.57 -1.09 0.56
CA PHE A 78 9.27 -0.58 0.97
C PHE A 78 8.31 -1.68 1.31
N SER A 79 7.58 -1.47 2.38
CA SER A 79 6.40 -2.28 2.68
C SER A 79 5.17 -1.39 2.77
N VAL A 80 4.07 -1.83 2.16
CA VAL A 80 2.78 -1.19 2.35
C VAL A 80 2.20 -1.76 3.64
N ALA A 81 2.34 -1.02 4.75
CA ALA A 81 1.95 -1.48 6.08
C ALA A 81 0.47 -1.92 6.18
N ASP A 82 -0.40 -1.36 5.33
CA ASP A 82 -1.85 -1.59 5.37
C ASP A 82 -2.41 -2.13 4.04
N ALA A 83 -1.68 -3.03 3.36
CA ALA A 83 -2.23 -3.70 2.19
C ALA A 83 -3.13 -4.88 2.62
N PRO A 84 -4.45 -4.86 2.34
CA PRO A 84 -5.32 -6.01 2.58
C PRO A 84 -4.87 -7.16 1.65
N THR A 85 -4.47 -8.29 2.22
CA THR A 85 -4.09 -9.46 1.41
C THR A 85 -5.33 -10.29 1.07
N LEU A 86 -5.39 -10.80 -0.17
CA LEU A 86 -6.52 -11.62 -0.65
C LEU A 86 -6.71 -12.90 0.20
N SER A 87 -5.61 -13.50 0.66
CA SER A 87 -5.65 -14.72 1.48
C SER A 87 -5.71 -14.46 2.98
N GLY A 88 -5.25 -13.29 3.45
CA GLY A 88 -5.13 -12.99 4.88
C GLY A 88 -6.27 -12.16 5.46
N GLY A 89 -7.09 -11.53 4.62
CA GLY A 89 -8.24 -10.74 5.06
C GLY A 89 -7.83 -9.57 5.96
N GLY A 90 -7.49 -8.43 5.36
CA GLY A 90 -7.24 -7.20 6.14
C GLY A 90 -8.51 -6.69 6.80
N THR A 91 -8.45 -6.37 8.10
CA THR A 91 -9.52 -5.63 8.78
C THR A 91 -9.29 -4.14 8.56
N PHE A 92 -10.22 -3.48 7.89
CA PHE A 92 -10.18 -2.03 7.78
C PHE A 92 -10.71 -1.41 9.07
N ALA A 93 -9.99 -0.44 9.64
CA ALA A 93 -10.36 0.23 10.88
C ALA A 93 -11.65 1.09 10.75
N ALA A 94 -12.11 1.31 9.52
CA ALA A 94 -13.34 2.01 9.19
C ALA A 94 -13.98 1.41 7.92
N SER A 95 -15.20 1.86 7.61
CA SER A 95 -15.96 1.44 6.43
C SER A 95 -15.16 1.63 5.13
N ILE A 96 -15.06 0.58 4.33
CA ILE A 96 -14.54 0.69 2.97
C ILE A 96 -15.68 1.09 2.06
N ARG A 97 -15.53 2.24 1.39
CA ARG A 97 -16.42 2.65 0.30
C ARG A 97 -16.11 1.82 -0.94
N ALA A 98 -16.67 0.62 -1.04
CA ALA A 98 -16.71 -0.09 -2.31
C ALA A 98 -17.86 0.49 -3.13
N THR A 99 -17.58 1.08 -4.29
CA THR A 99 -18.60 1.71 -5.16
C THR A 99 -19.68 0.75 -5.66
N LEU A 100 -19.54 -0.56 -5.40
CA LEU A 100 -20.56 -1.59 -5.67
C LEU A 100 -21.42 -1.95 -4.44
N PHE A 101 -21.09 -1.46 -3.24
CA PHE A 101 -21.80 -1.77 -2.00
C PHE A 101 -22.06 -0.59 -1.06
N ASP A 102 -21.74 0.64 -1.45
CA ASP A 102 -22.22 1.81 -0.73
C ASP A 102 -22.27 3.05 -1.59
N SER A 103 -23.48 3.59 -1.73
CA SER A 103 -23.62 5.03 -1.87
C SER A 103 -24.78 5.65 -1.09
N GLU A 104 -25.41 4.98 -0.10
CA GLU A 104 -26.21 5.73 0.91
C GLU A 104 -26.71 4.92 2.13
N GLN A 105 -27.03 3.61 2.07
CA GLN A 105 -27.35 2.76 3.24
C GLN A 105 -27.16 1.27 2.91
N HIS A 106 -27.17 0.38 3.91
CA HIS A 106 -27.25 -1.11 3.85
C HIS A 106 -26.02 -1.93 4.32
N LYS A 107 -25.72 -1.72 5.61
CA LYS A 107 -25.20 -2.64 6.64
C LYS A 107 -24.63 -4.00 6.17
N THR A 108 -23.32 -4.11 6.34
CA THR A 108 -22.45 -5.26 6.20
C THR A 108 -22.82 -6.45 7.12
N LYS A 109 -23.12 -7.62 6.52
CA LYS A 109 -22.84 -9.01 6.95
C LYS A 109 -23.21 -9.52 8.37
N LEU A 110 -23.72 -8.71 9.30
CA LEU A 110 -24.30 -9.15 10.59
C LEU A 110 -25.75 -8.69 10.82
N ALA A 111 -26.34 -7.98 9.86
CA ALA A 111 -27.66 -7.43 10.03
C ALA A 111 -28.74 -8.52 9.84
N LEU A 112 -29.25 -9.08 10.94
CA LEU A 112 -30.46 -9.92 10.95
C LEU A 112 -31.65 -9.21 10.24
N PHE A 113 -31.61 -7.88 10.17
CA PHE A 113 -32.56 -7.05 9.46
C PHE A 113 -31.86 -6.08 8.50
N GLN A 114 -32.24 -6.11 7.23
CA GLN A 114 -31.91 -5.06 6.26
C GLN A 114 -32.94 -3.92 6.40
N THR A 115 -32.51 -2.67 6.34
CA THR A 115 -33.37 -1.50 6.56
C THR A 115 -33.29 -0.55 5.38
N ASN A 116 -34.35 -0.42 4.59
CA ASN A 116 -34.40 0.47 3.42
C ASN A 116 -34.99 1.84 3.75
N ASP A 117 -34.58 2.87 3.02
CA ASP A 117 -35.28 4.14 3.05
C ASP A 117 -36.71 3.95 2.53
N GLN A 118 -37.65 4.65 3.14
CA GLN A 118 -39.06 4.59 2.75
C GLN A 118 -39.37 5.47 1.52
N THR A 119 -38.38 6.19 0.98
CA THR A 119 -38.57 7.14 -0.12
C THR A 119 -37.53 6.95 -1.21
N LEU A 120 -37.99 6.68 -2.43
CA LEU A 120 -37.17 6.70 -3.62
C LEU A 120 -37.01 8.14 -4.12
N SER A 121 -35.78 8.65 -4.04
CA SER A 121 -35.44 10.02 -4.45
C SER A 121 -34.71 10.11 -5.80
N ASN A 122 -34.41 8.97 -6.44
CA ASN A 122 -33.70 8.88 -7.70
C ASN A 122 -34.43 7.97 -8.68
N ASN A 123 -34.31 8.25 -9.99
CA ASN A 123 -34.86 7.37 -11.02
C ASN A 123 -34.19 6.00 -10.96
N VAL A 124 -34.97 4.93 -10.89
CA VAL A 124 -34.48 3.56 -10.80
C VAL A 124 -35.21 2.69 -11.82
N THR A 125 -34.46 1.83 -12.51
CA THR A 125 -35.02 0.78 -13.37
C THR A 125 -34.67 -0.58 -12.78
N ILE A 126 -35.67 -1.43 -12.61
CA ILE A 126 -35.52 -2.86 -12.34
C ILE A 126 -35.68 -3.55 -13.68
N ALA A 127 -34.57 -3.99 -14.28
CA ALA A 127 -34.54 -4.60 -15.60
C ALA A 127 -35.27 -5.96 -15.61
N SER A 128 -35.61 -6.47 -16.79
CA SER A 128 -36.33 -7.74 -16.96
C SER A 128 -35.58 -8.97 -16.42
N THR A 129 -34.28 -8.83 -16.16
CA THR A 129 -33.41 -9.88 -15.60
C THR A 129 -33.21 -9.74 -14.08
N GLU A 130 -33.89 -8.80 -13.43
CA GLU A 130 -33.64 -8.44 -12.04
C GLU A 130 -34.85 -8.74 -11.13
N ASN A 131 -34.54 -9.14 -9.90
CA ASN A 131 -35.48 -9.18 -8.79
C ASN A 131 -35.00 -8.20 -7.73
N ALA A 132 -35.90 -7.38 -7.21
CA ALA A 132 -35.63 -6.43 -6.14
C ALA A 132 -36.59 -6.66 -4.96
N SER A 133 -36.14 -6.28 -3.76
CA SER A 133 -36.97 -6.29 -2.55
C SER A 133 -36.90 -4.96 -1.80
N CYS A 134 -38.05 -4.46 -1.34
CA CYS A 134 -38.16 -3.33 -0.42
C CYS A 134 -38.78 -3.80 0.89
N ASN A 135 -38.19 -3.40 2.03
CA ASN A 135 -38.73 -3.69 3.36
C ASN A 135 -39.49 -2.45 3.86
N GLY A 136 -40.82 -2.54 3.92
CA GLY A 136 -41.71 -1.43 4.29
C GLY A 136 -42.28 -0.65 3.10
N PRO A 137 -43.17 0.32 3.37
CA PRO A 137 -43.81 1.11 2.31
C PRO A 137 -42.78 1.91 1.51
N LEU A 138 -43.02 2.01 0.20
CA LEU A 138 -42.18 2.77 -0.72
C LEU A 138 -42.95 3.98 -1.24
N ALA A 139 -42.52 5.18 -0.84
CA ALA A 139 -42.91 6.43 -1.47
C ALA A 139 -41.96 6.74 -2.64
N VAL A 140 -42.48 7.36 -3.71
CA VAL A 140 -41.68 7.85 -4.83
C VAL A 140 -41.79 9.36 -4.84
N THR A 141 -40.65 10.05 -4.76
CA THR A 141 -40.61 11.51 -4.78
C THR A 141 -41.21 12.05 -6.09
N SER A 142 -41.90 13.21 -6.02
CA SER A 142 -42.44 13.84 -7.22
C SER A 142 -41.33 14.09 -8.26
N GLY A 143 -41.58 13.73 -9.52
CA GLY A 143 -40.59 13.82 -10.60
C GLY A 143 -39.60 12.65 -10.67
N VAL A 144 -39.66 11.69 -9.73
CA VAL A 144 -38.87 10.45 -9.77
C VAL A 144 -39.68 9.33 -10.41
N THR A 145 -39.01 8.53 -11.24
CA THR A 145 -39.58 7.37 -11.94
C THR A 145 -38.95 6.08 -11.44
N LEU A 146 -39.80 5.16 -10.98
CA LEU A 146 -39.46 3.75 -10.79
C LEU A 146 -39.99 2.95 -11.98
N THR A 147 -39.11 2.47 -12.84
CA THR A 147 -39.47 1.60 -13.96
C THR A 147 -39.26 0.13 -13.58
N VAL A 148 -40.31 -0.68 -13.59
CA VAL A 148 -40.23 -2.09 -13.23
C VAL A 148 -40.51 -2.96 -14.45
N SER A 149 -39.46 -3.52 -15.04
CA SER A 149 -39.52 -4.52 -16.12
C SER A 149 -39.27 -5.95 -15.62
N GLY A 150 -38.58 -6.09 -14.48
CA GLY A 150 -38.40 -7.34 -13.74
C GLY A 150 -39.43 -7.49 -12.62
N ASN A 151 -39.01 -7.99 -11.46
CA ASN A 151 -39.89 -8.16 -10.29
C ASN A 151 -39.45 -7.28 -9.11
N LEU A 152 -40.43 -6.64 -8.46
CA LEU A 152 -40.25 -5.92 -7.20
C LEU A 152 -41.17 -6.52 -6.14
N THR A 153 -40.61 -6.99 -5.05
CA THR A 153 -41.37 -7.45 -3.87
C THR A 153 -41.28 -6.40 -2.76
N ILE A 154 -42.42 -5.97 -2.23
CA ILE A 154 -42.48 -5.09 -1.05
C ILE A 154 -42.99 -5.93 0.12
N ILE A 155 -42.19 -6.04 1.18
CA ILE A 155 -42.45 -6.85 2.39
C ILE A 155 -42.92 -5.96 3.53
#